data_AF-A0A9E3QX20-F1
#
_entry.id   AF-A0A9E3QX20-F1
#
_cell.length_a   1.000
_cell.length_b   1.000
_cell.length_c   1.000
_cell.angle_alpha   90.00
_cell.angle_beta   90.00
_cell.angle_gamma   90.00
#
_symmetry.space_group_name_H-M   'P 1'
#
loop_
_entity.id
_entity.type
_entity.pdbx_description
1 polymer ?
#
loop_
_entity_poly.entity_id
_entity_poly.type
_entity_poly.pdbx_seq_one_letter_code
_entity_poly.pdbx_strand_id
1 'polypeptide(L)' 'MGEGAGKTAKAEKRRFYEMARGSTTEAVTQLAVMRIRQLISAEDYRRARGLLVRIAQMLSRLCGPPRTT' A
#
# COMPACT_ATOMS: atom_id res chain seq x y z
N MET A 1 -13.75 1.04 33.44
CA MET A 1 -13.52 0.36 32.14
C MET A 1 -13.36 1.43 31.07
N GLY A 2 -12.12 1.79 30.71
CA GLY A 2 -11.88 3.00 29.91
C GLY A 2 -10.46 3.12 29.30
N GLU A 3 -9.79 2.01 28.98
CA GLU A 3 -8.39 2.05 28.50
C GLU A 3 -8.12 1.26 27.20
N GLY A 4 -9.13 0.56 26.64
CA GLY A 4 -8.94 -0.37 25.53
C GLY A 4 -9.28 0.14 24.12
N ALA A 5 -10.25 1.04 23.98
CA ALA A 5 -10.83 1.39 22.67
C ALA A 5 -9.80 2.03 21.70
N GLY A 6 -8.87 2.85 22.21
CA GLY A 6 -7.86 3.51 21.38
C GLY A 6 -6.73 2.58 20.89
N LYS A 7 -6.40 1.52 21.65
CA LYS A 7 -5.37 0.53 21.26
C LYS A 7 -5.90 -0.45 20.22
N THR A 8 -7.14 -0.91 20.37
CA THR A 8 -7.81 -1.80 19.41
C THR A 8 -8.03 -1.09 18.06
N ALA A 9 -8.52 0.15 18.07
CA ALA A 9 -8.72 0.92 16.84
C ALA A 9 -7.41 1.22 16.08
N LYS A 10 -6.28 1.42 16.79
CA LYS A 10 -4.96 1.58 16.18
C LYS A 10 -4.44 0.28 15.57
N ALA A 11 -4.57 -0.84 16.28
CA ALA A 11 -4.15 -2.16 15.80
C ALA A 11 -4.97 -2.60 14.58
N GLU A 12 -6.27 -2.31 14.57
CA GLU A 12 -7.17 -2.60 13.46
C GLU A 12 -6.84 -1.76 12.22
N LYS A 13 -6.63 -0.44 12.39
CA LYS A 13 -6.15 0.44 11.30
C LYS A 13 -4.82 -0.04 10.70
N ARG A 14 -3.88 -0.48 11.54
CA ARG A 14 -2.61 -1.04 11.06
C ARG A 14 -2.83 -2.28 10.21
N ARG A 15 -3.69 -3.21 10.65
CA ARG A 15 -4.06 -4.40 9.86
C ARG A 15 -4.68 -4.05 8.51
N PHE A 16 -5.57 -3.05 8.45
CA PHE A 16 -6.14 -2.58 7.20
C PHE A 16 -5.08 -2.04 6.23
N TYR A 17 -4.13 -1.24 6.74
CA TYR A 17 -3.04 -0.72 5.91
C TYR A 17 -2.05 -1.80 5.46
N GLU A 18 -1.80 -2.82 6.29
CA GLU A 18 -1.02 -4.00 5.90
C GLU A 18 -1.70 -4.80 4.78
N MET A 19 -3.01 -5.02 4.86
CA MET A 19 -3.78 -5.64 3.79
C MET A 19 -3.73 -4.82 2.49
N ALA A 20 -3.92 -3.50 2.59
CA ALA A 20 -3.81 -2.60 1.43
C ALA A 20 -2.41 -2.63 0.80
N ARG A 21 -1.36 -2.81 1.61
CA ARG A 21 0.03 -2.95 1.12
C ARG A 21 0.22 -4.27 0.37
N GLY A 22 -0.35 -5.36 0.89
CA GLY A 22 -0.39 -6.65 0.19
C GLY A 22 -1.05 -6.52 -1.18
N SER A 23 -2.24 -5.94 -1.23
CA SER A 23 -3.00 -5.74 -2.47
C SER A 23 -2.28 -4.79 -3.45
N THR A 24 -1.59 -3.76 -2.95
CA THR A 24 -0.74 -2.89 -3.79
C THR A 24 0.41 -3.67 -4.44
N THR A 25 0.98 -4.64 -3.71
CA THR A 25 2.07 -5.49 -4.22
C THR A 25 1.56 -6.41 -5.32
N GLU A 26 0.39 -7.02 -5.14
CA GLU A 26 -0.27 -7.84 -6.16
C GLU A 26 -0.57 -7.03 -7.44
N ALA A 27 -1.04 -5.79 -7.30
CA ALA A 27 -1.28 -4.90 -8.44
C ALA A 27 0.00 -4.59 -9.23
N VAL A 28 1.15 -4.41 -8.56
CA VAL A 28 2.45 -4.25 -9.24
C VAL A 28 2.82 -5.50 -10.03
N THR A 29 2.56 -6.70 -9.48
CA THR A 29 2.81 -7.97 -10.15
C THR A 29 1.94 -8.10 -11.40
N GLN A 30 0.64 -7.81 -11.32
CA GLN A 30 -0.25 -7.84 -12.48
C GLN A 30 0.20 -6.85 -13.57
N LEU A 31 0.59 -5.64 -13.17
CA LEU A 31 1.10 -4.62 -14.10
C LEU A 31 2.40 -5.08 -14.79
N ALA A 32 3.29 -5.78 -14.08
CA ALA A 32 4.49 -6.37 -14.65
C ALA A 32 4.17 -7.46 -15.67
N VAL A 33 3.20 -8.34 -15.37
CA VAL A 33 2.73 -9.37 -16.32
C VAL A 33 2.14 -8.72 -17.58
N MET A 34 1.29 -7.70 -17.43
CA MET A 34 0.74 -6.95 -18.57
C MET A 34 1.85 -6.35 -19.44
N ARG A 35 2.91 -5.81 -18.84
CA ARG A 35 4.07 -5.26 -19.57
C ARG A 35 4.87 -6.32 -20.32
N ILE A 36 5.10 -7.48 -19.70
CA ILE A 36 5.79 -8.64 -20.31
C ILE A 36 4.99 -9.17 -21.50
N ARG A 37 3.66 -9.23 -21.35
CA ARG A 37 2.73 -9.62 -22.42
C ARG A 37 2.49 -8.53 -23.46
N GLN A 38 3.17 -7.38 -23.35
CA GLN A 38 3.04 -6.22 -24.25
C GLN A 38 1.60 -5.69 -24.37
N LEU A 39 0.77 -5.89 -23.34
CA LEU A 39 -0.62 -5.40 -23.29
C LEU A 39 -0.71 -3.90 -22.96
N ILE A 40 0.38 -3.32 -22.47
CA ILE A 40 0.49 -1.91 -22.10
C ILE A 40 1.82 -1.35 -22.61
N SER A 41 1.85 -0.04 -22.88
CA SER A 41 3.07 0.64 -23.28
C SER A 41 4.07 0.75 -22.12
N ALA A 42 5.35 1.00 -22.44
CA ALA A 42 6.35 1.29 -21.42
C ALA A 42 6.04 2.59 -20.66
N GLU A 43 5.35 3.54 -21.29
CA GLU A 43 4.92 4.78 -20.64
C GLU A 43 3.81 4.54 -19.63
N ASP A 44 2.77 3.80 -20.01
CA ASP A 44 1.68 3.42 -19.12
C ASP A 44 2.18 2.60 -17.93
N TYR A 45 3.10 1.67 -18.18
CA TYR A 45 3.76 0.91 -17.12
C TYR A 45 4.49 1.83 -16.14
N ARG A 46 5.30 2.78 -16.61
CA ARG A 46 6.03 3.72 -15.75
C ARG A 46 5.06 4.59 -14.93
N ARG A 47 4.00 5.10 -15.56
CA ARG A 47 2.99 5.94 -14.90
C ARG A 47 2.26 5.17 -13.81
N ALA A 48 1.72 4.00 -14.13
CA ALA A 48 0.98 3.17 -13.19
C ALA A 48 1.88 2.66 -12.04
N ARG A 49 3.12 2.24 -12.35
CA ARG A 49 4.10 1.86 -11.33
C ARG A 49 4.43 3.02 -10.39
N GLY A 50 4.56 4.24 -10.91
CA GLY A 50 4.78 5.44 -10.10
C GLY A 50 3.65 5.69 -9.09
N LEU A 51 2.40 5.51 -9.51
CA LEU A 51 1.23 5.64 -8.62
C LEU A 51 1.24 4.56 -7.52
N LEU A 52 1.48 3.30 -7.89
CA LEU A 52 1.53 2.18 -6.94
C LEU A 52 2.66 2.35 -5.91
N VAL A 53 3.83 2.83 -6.33
CA VAL A 53 4.93 3.15 -5.40
C VAL A 53 4.53 4.24 -4.42
N ARG A 54 3.83 5.29 -4.87
CA ARG A 54 3.37 6.37 -4.00
C ARG A 54 2.35 5.89 -2.97
N ILE A 55 1.43 5.01 -3.38
CA ILE A 55 0.47 4.36 -2.47
C ILE A 55 1.22 3.51 -1.43
N ALA A 56 2.17 2.68 -1.86
CA ALA A 56 2.98 1.86 -0.96
C ALA A 56 3.75 2.69 0.07
N GLN A 57 4.32 3.84 -0.35
CA GLN A 57 4.99 4.78 0.55
C GLN A 57 4.02 5.40 1.58
N MET A 58 2.82 5.79 1.15
CA MET A 58 1.79 6.32 2.05
C MET A 58 1.36 5.27 3.07
N LEU A 59 1.06 4.05 2.63
CA LEU A 59 0.68 2.94 3.50
C LEU A 59 1.81 2.58 4.49
N SER A 60 3.06 2.58 4.04
CA SER A 60 4.22 2.32 4.92
C SER A 60 4.34 3.36 6.03
N ARG A 61 4.05 4.64 5.72
CA ARG A 61 4.04 5.72 6.72
C ARG A 61 2.87 5.60 7.70
N LEU A 62 1.72 5.10 7.25
CA LEU A 62 0.53 4.89 8.09
C LEU A 62 0.64 3.63 8.96
N CYS A 63 1.39 2.62 8.53
CA CYS A 63 1.72 1.44 9.34
C CYS A 63 2.85 1.68 10.36
N GLY A 64 3.72 2.66 10.10
CA GLY A 64 4.85 3.00 10.98
C GLY A 64 4.40 3.57 12.33
N PRO A 65 5.28 3.55 13.35
CA PRO A 65 4.98 4.17 14.64
C PRO A 65 4.63 5.66 14.46
N PRO A 66 3.66 6.19 15.23
CA PRO A 66 3.30 7.60 15.14
C PRO A 66 4.55 8.45 15.38
N ARG A 67 4.76 9.46 14.52
CA ARG A 67 5.87 10.41 14.71
C ARG A 67 5.72 11.04 16.09
N THR A 68 6.68 10.76 16.95
CA THR A 68 6.86 11.44 18.23
C THR A 68 7.51 12.77 17.90
N THR A 69 6.73 13.86 17.99
CA THR A 69 7.25 15.22 18.06
C THR A 69 7.15 15.67 19.50
#